data_AF-A0A2N0VYW2-F1
#
_entry.id   AF-A0A2N0VYW2-F1
#
_cell.length_a   1.000
_cell.length_b   1.000
_cell.length_c   1.000
_cell.angle_alpha   90.00
_cell.angle_beta   90.00
_cell.angle_gamma   90.00
#
_symmetry.space_group_name_H-M   'P 1'
#
loop_
_entity.id
_entity.type
_entity.pdbx_description
1 polymer ?
#
loop_
_entity_poly.entity_id
_entity_poly.type
_entity_poly.pdbx_seq_one_letter_code
_entity_poly.pdbx_strand_id
1 'polypeptide(L)'
;MDKYAERLTGFMQAIGCMNNAANRVSDYFVMKLEESNSMLTSLAIYHSTITDKFPAAYWHPQLKACAEKMFMETVASWFFEHQDTQRMPSSLKQNLLDHFKDGLVEMTGNALFYTLTTSPPVWYGSLYNEFVIESRYGRFLVHFSCHD
;
A
#
# COMPACT_ATOMS: atom_id res chain seq x y z
N MET A 1 -10.33 14.01 -2.56
CA MET A 1 -9.57 12.76 -2.59
C MET A 1 -8.88 12.68 -3.96
N ASP A 2 -7.68 12.10 -4.06
CA ASP A 2 -6.85 12.17 -5.27
C ASP A 2 -7.33 11.16 -6.32
N LYS A 3 -7.73 11.62 -7.51
CA LYS A 3 -8.36 10.78 -8.54
C LYS A 3 -7.47 9.61 -9.00
N TYR A 4 -6.15 9.76 -8.96
CA TYR A 4 -5.23 8.71 -9.39
C TYR A 4 -5.08 7.65 -8.29
N ALA A 5 -4.99 8.10 -7.03
CA ALA A 5 -4.99 7.21 -5.87
C ALA A 5 -6.32 6.43 -5.75
N GLU A 6 -7.46 7.07 -6.02
CA GLU A 6 -8.77 6.41 -6.06
C GLU A 6 -8.84 5.32 -7.13
N ARG A 7 -8.38 5.63 -8.36
CA ARG A 7 -8.37 4.66 -9.46
C ARG A 7 -7.48 3.45 -9.14
N LEU A 8 -6.29 3.68 -8.59
CA LEU A 8 -5.39 2.60 -8.17
C LEU A 8 -5.95 1.80 -7.01
N THR A 9 -6.60 2.46 -6.05
CA THR A 9 -7.31 1.78 -4.96
C THR A 9 -8.40 0.88 -5.49
N GLY A 10 -9.23 1.35 -6.42
CA GLY A 10 -10.27 0.51 -7.05
C GLY A 10 -9.69 -0.72 -7.77
N PHE A 11 -8.57 -0.55 -8.48
CA PHE A 11 -7.84 -1.66 -9.09
C PHE A 11 -7.34 -2.66 -8.03
N MET A 12 -6.68 -2.17 -6.98
CA MET A 12 -6.14 -3.00 -5.90
C MET A 12 -7.24 -3.74 -5.15
N GLN A 13 -8.36 -3.09 -4.88
CA GLN A 13 -9.53 -3.69 -4.23
C GLN A 13 -10.14 -4.80 -5.10
N ALA A 14 -10.23 -4.62 -6.42
CA ALA A 14 -10.69 -5.68 -7.32
C ALA A 14 -9.80 -6.93 -7.23
N ILE A 15 -8.47 -6.76 -7.17
CA ILE A 15 -7.52 -7.86 -6.93
C ILE A 15 -7.68 -8.44 -5.51
N GLY A 16 -7.89 -7.60 -4.50
CA GLY A 16 -8.18 -8.01 -3.13
C GLY A 16 -9.41 -8.91 -3.06
N CYS A 17 -10.50 -8.57 -3.76
CA CYS A 17 -11.70 -9.41 -3.86
C CYS A 17 -11.41 -10.79 -4.45
N MET A 18 -10.47 -10.91 -5.39
CA MET A 18 -10.07 -12.20 -5.97
C MET A 18 -9.22 -13.04 -5.01
N ASN A 19 -8.59 -12.41 -4.02
CA ASN A 19 -7.83 -13.07 -2.96
C ASN A 19 -8.69 -13.36 -1.71
N ASN A 20 -9.90 -12.83 -1.61
CA ASN A 20 -10.80 -13.10 -0.49
C ASN A 20 -11.31 -14.55 -0.54
N ALA A 21 -11.09 -15.25 0.57
CA ALA A 21 -11.61 -16.59 0.82
C ALA A 21 -12.46 -16.58 2.10
N ALA A 22 -13.10 -17.70 2.44
CA ALA A 22 -14.02 -17.77 3.58
C ALA A 22 -13.41 -17.29 4.92
N ASN A 23 -12.08 -17.40 5.08
CA ASN A 23 -11.32 -17.01 6.27
C ASN A 23 -10.19 -16.03 5.95
N ARG A 24 -10.31 -15.24 4.87
CA ARG A 24 -9.29 -14.24 4.53
C ARG A 24 -9.94 -13.00 3.94
N VAL A 25 -9.72 -11.88 4.60
CA VAL A 25 -10.15 -10.56 4.14
C VAL A 25 -8.92 -9.74 3.79
N SER A 26 -8.64 -9.59 2.50
CA SER A 26 -7.60 -8.72 1.96
C SER A 26 -8.09 -7.27 1.86
N ASP A 27 -7.33 -6.33 2.42
CA ASP A 27 -7.59 -4.88 2.33
C ASP A 27 -6.39 -4.15 1.72
N TYR A 28 -6.55 -3.68 0.48
CA TYR A 28 -5.50 -3.07 -0.32
C TYR A 28 -5.95 -1.67 -0.76
N PHE A 29 -5.13 -0.64 -0.49
CA PHE A 29 -5.44 0.72 -0.93
C PHE A 29 -4.20 1.58 -1.18
N VAL A 30 -4.42 2.67 -1.91
CA VAL A 30 -3.49 3.79 -2.05
C VAL A 30 -4.18 5.07 -1.60
N MET A 31 -3.52 5.86 -0.77
CA MET A 31 -4.03 7.17 -0.41
C MET A 31 -2.95 8.24 -0.55
N LYS A 32 -3.36 9.43 -1.01
CA LYS A 32 -2.51 10.61 -0.93
C LYS A 32 -2.46 11.10 0.52
N LEU A 33 -1.26 11.21 1.07
CA LEU A 33 -1.03 11.77 2.40
C LEU A 33 -1.19 13.30 2.36
N GLU A 34 -1.61 13.86 3.47
CA GLU A 34 -1.72 15.32 3.61
C GLU A 34 -0.35 15.97 3.44
N GLU A 35 -0.29 17.05 2.65
CA GLU A 35 0.94 17.78 2.40
C GLU A 35 1.38 18.51 3.69
N SER A 36 2.64 18.32 4.06
CA SER A 36 3.20 18.91 5.26
C SER A 36 4.72 19.09 5.14
N ASN A 37 5.31 19.75 6.14
CA ASN A 37 6.73 20.10 6.16
C ASN A 37 7.68 18.89 6.12
N SER A 38 7.22 17.69 6.46
CA SER A 38 8.04 16.47 6.40
C SER A 38 7.20 15.21 6.19
N MET A 39 7.81 14.14 5.68
CA MET A 39 7.14 12.84 5.54
C MET A 39 6.64 12.30 6.89
N LEU A 40 7.42 12.47 7.95
CA LEU A 40 7.02 12.05 9.30
C LEU A 40 5.82 12.83 9.82
N THR A 41 5.72 14.13 9.50
CA THR A 41 4.55 14.94 9.85
C THR A 41 3.31 14.49 9.09
N SER A 42 3.44 14.21 7.78
CA SER A 42 2.34 13.66 6.97
C SER A 42 1.86 12.31 7.50
N LEU A 43 2.78 11.43 7.92
CA LEU A 43 2.44 10.15 8.57
C LEU A 43 1.78 10.35 9.94
N ALA A 44 2.24 11.32 10.73
CA ALA A 44 1.64 11.60 12.02
C ALA A 44 0.17 12.04 11.86
N ILE A 45 -0.13 12.88 10.87
CA ILE A 45 -1.51 13.28 10.53
C ILE A 45 -2.33 12.04 10.16
N TYR A 46 -1.81 11.19 9.26
CA TYR A 46 -2.49 9.94 8.87
C TYR A 46 -2.79 9.06 10.09
N HIS A 47 -1.80 8.78 10.94
CA HIS A 47 -1.99 7.94 12.11
C HIS A 47 -3.02 8.50 13.10
N SER A 48 -3.12 9.82 13.23
CA SER A 48 -4.17 10.47 14.02
C SER A 48 -5.58 10.26 13.46
N THR A 49 -5.72 9.91 12.17
CA THR A 49 -7.02 9.54 11.59
C THR A 49 -7.45 8.11 11.91
N ILE A 50 -6.49 7.23 12.26
CA ILE A 50 -6.76 5.82 12.55
C ILE A 50 -7.35 5.66 13.96
N THR A 51 -6.86 6.42 14.92
CA THR A 51 -7.36 6.39 16.30
C THR A 51 -7.14 7.71 17.02
N ASP A 52 -8.16 8.11 17.79
CA ASP A 52 -8.14 9.23 18.72
C ASP A 52 -7.57 8.85 20.10
N LYS A 53 -7.38 7.55 20.36
CA LYS A 53 -6.99 7.02 21.68
C LYS A 53 -5.51 7.13 21.97
N PHE A 54 -4.66 7.13 20.94
CA PHE A 54 -3.21 7.14 21.09
C PHE A 54 -2.61 8.28 20.25
N PRO A 55 -1.64 9.04 20.80
CA PRO A 55 -0.94 10.07 20.03
C PRO A 55 -0.21 9.47 18.82
N ALA A 56 -0.12 10.24 17.74
CA ALA A 56 0.64 9.84 16.54
C ALA A 56 2.10 9.46 16.83
N ALA A 57 2.71 10.06 17.85
CA ALA A 57 4.07 9.76 18.29
C ALA A 57 4.25 8.29 18.73
N TYR A 58 3.18 7.63 19.17
CA TYR A 58 3.23 6.25 19.64
C TYR A 58 3.29 5.24 18.51
N TRP A 59 3.12 5.66 17.25
CA TRP A 59 3.24 4.78 16.09
C TRP A 59 4.69 4.50 15.69
N HIS A 60 5.65 5.28 16.23
CA HIS A 60 7.09 5.16 15.97
C HIS A 60 7.42 4.82 14.50
N PRO A 61 6.95 5.61 13.51
CA PRO A 61 7.13 5.28 12.11
C PRO A 61 8.61 5.28 11.73
N GLN A 62 9.06 4.17 11.14
CA GLN A 62 10.38 4.02 10.59
C GLN A 62 10.27 3.85 9.08
N LEU A 63 11.04 4.67 8.36
CA LEU A 63 11.10 4.67 6.91
C LEU A 63 12.46 4.16 6.48
N LYS A 64 12.47 3.14 5.64
CA LYS A 64 13.69 2.63 5.03
C LYS A 64 13.56 2.71 3.52
N ALA A 65 14.47 3.45 2.89
CA ALA A 65 14.52 3.55 1.45
C ALA A 65 14.66 2.16 0.83
N CYS A 66 13.87 1.90 -0.22
CA CYS A 66 13.90 0.64 -0.96
C CYS A 66 13.87 0.91 -2.46
N ALA A 67 14.26 -0.09 -3.25
CA ALA A 67 14.16 -0.01 -4.71
C ALA A 67 12.72 -0.24 -5.16
N GLU A 68 12.31 0.40 -6.27
CA GLU A 68 11.02 0.13 -6.94
C GLU A 68 10.83 -1.37 -7.22
N LYS A 69 11.91 -2.08 -7.60
CA LYS A 69 11.89 -3.53 -7.80
C LYS A 69 11.38 -4.29 -6.58
N MET A 70 11.85 -3.94 -5.38
CA MET A 70 11.41 -4.58 -4.13
C MET A 70 9.93 -4.30 -3.87
N PHE A 71 9.49 -3.05 -4.09
CA PHE A 71 8.08 -2.70 -3.99
C PHE A 71 7.21 -3.53 -4.94
N MET A 72 7.60 -3.63 -6.21
CA MET A 72 6.86 -4.41 -7.22
C MET A 72 6.88 -5.92 -6.94
N GLU A 73 7.96 -6.46 -6.36
CA GLU A 73 7.99 -7.84 -5.88
C GLU A 73 7.00 -8.08 -4.74
N THR A 74 6.86 -7.13 -3.81
CA THR A 74 5.83 -7.19 -2.74
C THR A 74 4.42 -7.09 -3.32
N VAL A 75 4.18 -6.19 -4.28
CA VAL A 75 2.89 -6.10 -5.00
C VAL A 75 2.53 -7.43 -5.64
N ALA A 76 3.46 -8.05 -6.37
CA ALA A 76 3.23 -9.34 -7.01
C ALA A 76 2.93 -10.46 -6.00
N SER A 77 3.62 -10.46 -4.86
CA SER A 77 3.34 -11.39 -3.76
C SER A 77 1.91 -11.25 -3.26
N TRP A 78 1.45 -10.02 -2.97
CA TRP A 78 0.10 -9.78 -2.45
C TRP A 78 -1.01 -10.00 -3.48
N PHE A 79 -0.77 -9.65 -4.75
CA PHE A 79 -1.75 -9.84 -5.82
C PHE A 79 -2.01 -11.32 -6.13
N PHE A 80 -0.97 -12.16 -6.03
CA PHE A 80 -1.01 -13.56 -6.41
C PHE A 80 -0.73 -14.50 -5.24
N GLU A 81 -1.07 -14.10 -4.01
CA GLU A 81 -0.87 -14.95 -2.83
C GLU A 81 -1.83 -16.13 -2.79
N HIS A 82 -3.10 -15.91 -3.17
CA HIS A 82 -4.15 -16.91 -3.06
C HIS A 82 -4.04 -17.99 -4.15
N GLN A 83 -4.51 -19.21 -3.86
CA GLN A 83 -4.37 -20.35 -4.77
C GLN A 83 -4.99 -20.10 -6.15
N ASP A 84 -6.14 -19.42 -6.21
CA ASP A 84 -6.82 -19.16 -7.47
C ASP A 84 -6.10 -18.09 -8.32
N THR A 85 -5.56 -17.05 -7.68
CA THR A 85 -4.73 -16.05 -8.36
C THR A 85 -3.39 -16.64 -8.77
N GLN A 86 -2.84 -17.60 -8.02
CA GLN A 86 -1.66 -18.38 -8.42
C GLN A 86 -1.87 -19.25 -9.66
N ARG A 87 -3.07 -19.75 -9.90
CA ARG A 87 -3.40 -20.59 -11.07
C ARG A 87 -3.59 -19.79 -12.37
N MET A 88 -3.62 -18.45 -12.29
CA MET A 88 -3.76 -17.62 -13.49
C MET A 88 -2.59 -17.79 -14.46
N PRO A 89 -2.85 -17.69 -15.77
CA PRO A 89 -1.78 -17.68 -16.77
C PRO A 89 -0.74 -16.60 -16.49
N SER A 90 0.54 -16.92 -16.68
CA SER A 90 1.64 -15.98 -16.42
C SER A 90 1.52 -14.68 -17.24
N SER A 91 0.99 -14.75 -18.46
CA SER A 91 0.72 -13.58 -19.29
C SER A 91 -0.32 -12.64 -18.66
N LEU A 92 -1.37 -13.19 -18.05
CA LEU A 92 -2.39 -12.39 -17.37
C LEU A 92 -1.81 -11.75 -16.10
N LYS A 93 -1.02 -12.49 -15.31
CA LYS A 93 -0.34 -11.94 -14.14
C LYS A 93 0.58 -10.78 -14.50
N GLN A 94 1.36 -10.94 -15.57
CA GLN A 94 2.24 -9.90 -16.06
C GLN A 94 1.44 -8.66 -16.50
N ASN A 95 0.36 -8.84 -17.27
CA ASN A 95 -0.50 -7.73 -17.70
C ASN A 95 -1.11 -6.96 -16.51
N LEU A 96 -1.49 -7.65 -15.43
CA LEU A 96 -2.02 -7.01 -14.22
C LEU A 96 -0.94 -6.19 -13.51
N LEU A 97 0.29 -6.70 -13.42
CA LEU A 97 1.43 -5.98 -12.84
C LEU A 97 1.82 -4.77 -13.69
N ASP A 98 1.84 -4.92 -15.01
CA ASP A 98 2.15 -3.84 -15.95
C ASP A 98 1.10 -2.74 -15.86
N HIS A 99 -0.20 -3.10 -15.81
CA HIS A 99 -1.27 -2.10 -15.68
C HIS A 99 -1.23 -1.36 -14.34
N PHE A 100 -0.93 -2.08 -13.25
CA PHE A 100 -0.70 -1.44 -11.95
C PHE A 100 0.49 -0.49 -11.99
N LYS A 101 1.60 -0.93 -12.58
CA LYS A 101 2.82 -0.13 -12.74
C LYS A 101 2.58 1.12 -13.58
N ASP A 102 1.87 1.01 -14.69
CA ASP A 102 1.51 2.15 -15.54
C ASP A 102 0.68 3.17 -14.76
N GLY A 103 -0.32 2.70 -14.01
CA GLY A 103 -1.13 3.56 -13.14
C GLY A 103 -0.30 4.24 -12.04
N LEU A 104 0.66 3.52 -11.45
CA LEU A 104 1.58 4.04 -10.45
C LEU A 104 2.51 5.12 -11.02
N VAL A 105 3.09 4.87 -12.20
CA VAL A 105 3.96 5.83 -12.90
C VAL A 105 3.16 7.05 -13.33
N GLU A 106 1.92 6.89 -13.77
CA GLU A 106 1.04 8.02 -14.08
C GLU A 106 0.76 8.88 -12.82
N MET A 107 0.51 8.23 -11.68
CA MET A 107 0.25 8.90 -10.40
C MET A 107 1.48 9.62 -9.83
N THR A 108 2.67 9.04 -9.98
CA THR A 108 3.86 9.44 -9.20
C THR A 108 5.03 9.97 -10.06
N GLY A 109 5.08 9.64 -11.35
CA GLY A 109 6.22 9.94 -12.21
C GLY A 109 7.51 9.34 -11.66
N ASN A 110 8.57 10.14 -11.54
CA ASN A 110 9.79 9.74 -10.85
C ASN A 110 9.58 9.86 -9.34
N ALA A 111 9.74 8.74 -8.63
CA ALA A 111 9.44 8.65 -7.21
C ALA A 111 10.53 7.93 -6.41
N LEU A 112 10.55 8.21 -5.10
CA LEU A 112 11.34 7.51 -4.09
C LEU A 112 10.42 6.59 -3.30
N PHE A 113 10.89 5.39 -3.00
CA PHE A 113 10.12 4.36 -2.31
C PHE A 113 10.72 4.09 -0.93
N TYR A 114 9.85 3.95 0.06
CA TYR A 114 10.21 3.64 1.43
C TYR A 114 9.29 2.54 1.96
N THR A 115 9.86 1.50 2.56
CA THR A 115 9.07 0.61 3.42
C THR A 115 8.72 1.37 4.70
N LEU A 116 7.47 1.29 5.14
CA LEU A 116 7.01 1.83 6.40
C LEU A 116 6.82 0.70 7.41
N THR A 117 7.43 0.86 8.58
CA THR A 117 7.19 -0.02 9.74
C THR A 117 6.80 0.83 10.94
N THR A 118 5.77 0.42 11.66
CA THR A 118 5.26 1.13 12.85
C THR A 118 5.36 0.25 14.10
N SER A 119 5.42 0.86 15.28
CA SER A 119 5.42 0.18 16.58
C SER A 119 4.75 1.04 17.63
N PRO A 120 3.96 0.49 18.58
CA PRO A 120 3.56 -0.91 18.64
C PRO A 120 2.54 -1.19 17.52
N PRO A 121 2.61 -2.36 16.86
CA PRO A 121 1.61 -2.74 15.87
C PRO A 121 0.26 -2.86 16.59
N VAL A 122 -0.63 -1.89 16.40
CA VAL A 122 -1.92 -1.81 17.12
C VAL A 122 -2.85 -2.98 16.73
N TRP A 123 -2.55 -3.71 15.66
CA TRP A 123 -3.35 -4.83 15.19
C TRP A 123 -2.72 -6.17 15.58
N TYR A 124 -3.30 -6.78 16.61
CA TYR A 124 -3.16 -8.22 16.84
C TYR A 124 -3.76 -8.98 15.64
N GLY A 125 -2.94 -9.73 14.90
CA GLY A 125 -3.38 -10.79 13.97
C GLY A 125 -3.30 -10.51 12.47
N SER A 126 -3.01 -9.27 12.06
CA SER A 126 -3.03 -8.91 10.63
C SER A 126 -1.63 -8.97 10.00
N LEU A 127 -1.46 -9.78 8.96
CA LEU A 127 -0.29 -9.65 8.08
C LEU A 127 -0.47 -8.36 7.26
N TYR A 128 0.57 -7.52 7.18
CA TYR A 128 0.51 -6.29 6.40
C TYR A 128 1.88 -5.87 5.85
N ASN A 129 1.86 -5.09 4.78
CA ASN A 129 2.99 -4.33 4.27
C ASN A 129 2.54 -2.92 3.91
N GLU A 130 3.30 -1.92 4.35
CA GLU A 130 3.08 -0.53 3.99
C GLU A 130 4.30 0.08 3.31
N PHE A 131 4.03 0.93 2.34
CA PHE A 131 5.04 1.72 1.65
C PHE A 131 4.64 3.18 1.59
N VAL A 132 5.61 4.07 1.71
CA VAL A 132 5.45 5.48 1.38
C VAL A 132 6.19 5.76 0.08
N ILE A 133 5.50 6.41 -0.84
CA ILE A 133 6.04 6.85 -2.12
C ILE A 133 6.09 8.37 -2.11
N GLU A 134 7.29 8.93 -2.28
CA GLU A 134 7.49 10.37 -2.37
C GLU A 134 7.78 10.76 -3.81
N SER A 135 7.03 11.74 -4.32
CA SER A 135 7.18 12.25 -5.67
C SER A 135 6.97 13.75 -5.71
N ARG A 136 7.23 14.35 -6.87
CA ARG A 136 6.92 15.77 -7.12
C ARG A 136 5.42 16.09 -7.06
N TYR A 137 4.54 15.09 -7.14
CA TYR A 137 3.08 15.26 -7.14
C TYR A 137 2.46 15.03 -5.75
N GLY A 138 3.28 14.65 -4.77
CA GLY A 138 2.87 14.42 -3.40
C GLY A 138 3.46 13.14 -2.81
N ARG A 139 3.00 12.84 -1.60
CA ARG A 139 3.33 11.63 -0.85
C ARG A 139 2.13 10.71 -0.84
N PHE A 140 2.36 9.43 -1.06
CA PHE A 140 1.32 8.42 -1.12
C PHE A 140 1.65 7.28 -0.18
N LEU A 141 0.66 6.79 0.55
CA LEU A 141 0.74 5.56 1.31
C LEU A 141 0.10 4.45 0.48
N VAL A 142 0.82 3.34 0.32
CA VAL A 142 0.32 2.10 -0.26
C VAL A 142 0.24 1.08 0.87
N HIS A 143 -0.95 0.54 1.07
CA HIS A 143 -1.25 -0.40 2.14
C HIS A 143 -1.70 -1.74 1.55
N PHE A 144 -1.13 -2.82 2.08
CA PHE A 144 -1.59 -4.18 1.89
C PHE A 144 -1.79 -4.82 3.25
N SER A 145 -2.95 -5.41 3.50
CA SER A 145 -3.12 -6.30 4.64
C SER A 145 -4.07 -7.45 4.34
N CYS A 146 -4.03 -8.46 5.22
CA CYS A 146 -5.10 -9.42 5.34
C CYS A 146 -5.41 -9.72 6.80
N HIS A 147 -6.65 -10.14 7.04
CA HIS A 147 -7.16 -10.53 8.35
C HIS A 147 -7.84 -11.91 8.23
N ASP A 148 -7.69 -12.73 9.26
CA ASP A 148 -8.37 -14.03 9.41
C ASP A 148 -9.75 -13.86 10.06
#